data_AF-A0A1H8E970-F1
#
_entry.id   AF-A0A1H8E970-F1
#
_cell.length_a   1.000
_cell.length_b   1.000
_cell.length_c   1.000
_cell.angle_alpha   90.00
_cell.angle_beta   90.00
_cell.angle_gamma   90.00
#
_symmetry.space_group_name_H-M   'P 1'
#
loop_
_entity.id
_entity.type
_entity.pdbx_description
1 polymer ?
#
loop_
_entity_poly.entity_id
_entity_poly.type
_entity_poly.pdbx_seq_one_letter_code
_entity_poly.pdbx_strand_id
1 'polypeptide(L)'
;MVCHAKRRLGWRREQSGDLGEKETLDVTSLVLVIDLEATCCNQGSVPQQEMEAIQIGAVIATVSGEVLGEWSSHVRPVRHPVLTTFCTQLTGIRQSHVDTADALPSVIKRLGQWIDDTRSTIDCWASWGAYDRHQLQQDLTFHGVPWCLPLTHLNMKAVFAKKFKLKKRPALSTALSLIGLEFSGTPHNALDDARNAARLLRYTGI
;
A
#
# COMPACT_ATOMS: atom_id res chain seq x y z
N MET A 1 -10.39 42.83 -11.51
CA MET A 1 -11.07 41.76 -12.27
C MET A 1 -10.06 40.62 -12.41
N VAL A 2 -10.19 39.41 -11.89
CA VAL A 2 -11.27 38.67 -11.22
C VAL A 2 -10.59 37.73 -10.20
N CYS A 3 -11.02 37.78 -8.93
CA CYS A 3 -10.68 36.80 -7.90
C CYS A 3 -11.26 35.42 -8.27
N HIS A 4 -10.44 34.37 -8.29
CA HIS A 4 -10.95 33.00 -8.35
C HIS A 4 -11.18 32.48 -6.93
N ALA A 5 -12.47 32.39 -6.57
CA ALA A 5 -12.93 31.86 -5.30
C ALA A 5 -12.72 30.34 -5.23
N LYS A 6 -12.02 29.86 -4.20
CA LYS A 6 -11.94 28.44 -3.86
C LYS A 6 -13.32 27.96 -3.41
N ARG A 7 -13.93 27.01 -4.13
CA ARG A 7 -15.10 26.28 -3.65
C ARG A 7 -14.67 25.34 -2.52
N ARG A 8 -14.96 25.72 -1.27
CA ARG A 8 -14.98 24.79 -0.14
C ARG A 8 -16.20 23.88 -0.29
N LEU A 9 -16.00 22.57 -0.19
CA LEU A 9 -17.09 21.62 0.03
C LEU A 9 -17.74 21.95 1.38
N GLY A 10 -18.97 22.44 1.34
CA GLY A 10 -19.70 22.91 2.50
C GLY A 10 -20.39 21.74 3.21
N TRP A 11 -19.97 21.47 4.45
CA TRP A 11 -20.75 20.70 5.41
C TRP A 11 -21.42 21.70 6.35
N ARG A 12 -22.76 21.80 6.30
CA ARG A 12 -23.55 22.61 7.25
C ARG A 12 -23.50 21.94 8.62
N ARG A 13 -23.22 22.71 9.67
CA ARG A 13 -23.54 22.34 11.05
C ARG A 13 -24.92 22.87 11.39
N GLU A 14 -25.85 21.98 11.74
CA GLU A 14 -27.01 22.33 12.55
C GLU A 14 -26.69 21.96 14.00
N GLN A 15 -27.04 22.85 14.94
CA GLN A 15 -26.93 22.64 16.38
C GLN A 15 -28.32 22.42 16.97
N SER A 16 -28.49 21.37 17.78
CA SER A 16 -29.32 21.39 19.00
C SER A 16 -29.33 20.02 19.71
N GLY A 17 -29.14 20.02 21.04
CA GLY A 17 -29.67 18.99 21.94
C GLY A 17 -28.65 18.18 22.75
N ASP A 18 -28.55 18.49 24.05
CA ASP A 18 -27.81 17.79 25.11
C ASP A 18 -28.46 16.42 25.44
N LEU A 19 -27.62 15.38 25.66
CA LEU A 19 -27.77 14.21 26.55
C LEU A 19 -26.90 13.04 26.07
N GLY A 20 -25.89 12.69 26.88
CA GLY A 20 -25.13 11.44 26.83
C GLY A 20 -23.75 11.59 26.21
N GLU A 21 -22.72 11.41 27.05
CA GLU A 21 -21.33 11.17 26.62
C GLU A 21 -21.28 9.94 25.71
N LYS A 22 -21.51 10.15 24.41
CA LYS A 22 -21.02 9.25 23.37
C LYS A 22 -19.57 9.63 23.17
N GLU A 23 -18.66 8.67 23.37
CA GLU A 23 -17.29 8.74 22.87
C GLU A 23 -17.33 9.32 21.45
N THR A 24 -16.88 10.57 21.32
CA THR A 24 -16.61 11.15 20.01
C THR A 24 -15.42 10.37 19.49
N LEU A 25 -15.68 9.36 18.64
CA LEU A 25 -14.65 8.67 17.88
C LEU A 25 -13.82 9.74 17.19
N ASP A 26 -12.59 9.85 17.68
CA ASP A 26 -11.61 10.85 17.30
C ASP A 26 -11.33 10.75 15.80
N VAL A 27 -10.94 11.88 15.22
CA VAL A 27 -10.78 12.14 13.79
C VAL A 27 -10.19 10.99 12.98
N THR A 28 -10.72 10.81 11.76
CA THR A 28 -10.35 9.88 10.69
C THR A 28 -8.85 9.58 10.53
N SER A 29 -8.29 8.72 11.38
CA SER A 29 -6.95 8.16 11.20
C SER A 29 -6.90 7.36 9.90
N LEU A 30 -6.08 7.82 8.95
CA LEU A 30 -5.88 7.15 7.66
C LEU A 30 -4.56 6.39 7.65
N VAL A 31 -4.57 5.26 6.94
CA VAL A 31 -3.41 4.41 6.72
C VAL A 31 -3.18 4.29 5.23
N LEU A 32 -1.94 4.53 4.80
CA LEU A 32 -1.52 4.22 3.43
C LEU A 32 -1.03 2.79 3.38
N VAL A 33 -1.83 1.87 2.85
CA VAL A 33 -1.43 0.47 2.67
C VAL A 33 -0.78 0.31 1.30
N ILE A 34 0.45 -0.18 1.26
CA ILE A 34 1.23 -0.41 0.05
C ILE A 34 1.57 -1.89 -0.04
N ASP A 35 1.51 -2.41 -1.26
CA ASP A 35 2.05 -3.72 -1.63
C ASP A 35 2.91 -3.57 -2.90
N LEU A 36 3.94 -4.40 -3.03
CA LEU A 36 4.90 -4.36 -4.13
C LEU A 36 4.99 -5.73 -4.81
N GLU A 37 4.87 -5.73 -6.13
CA GLU A 37 5.45 -6.80 -6.93
C GLU A 37 6.87 -6.43 -7.34
N ALA A 38 7.77 -7.40 -7.37
CA ALA A 38 9.18 -7.20 -7.69
C ALA A 38 9.69 -8.21 -8.72
N THR A 39 10.73 -7.85 -9.46
CA THR A 39 11.49 -8.78 -10.29
C THR A 39 11.91 -9.97 -9.43
N CYS A 40 11.66 -11.20 -9.89
CA CYS A 40 11.97 -12.39 -9.11
C CYS A 40 12.37 -13.57 -10.00
N CYS A 41 12.87 -14.64 -9.38
CA CYS A 41 13.25 -15.86 -10.06
C CYS A 41 13.12 -17.07 -9.10
N ASN A 42 13.12 -18.27 -9.67
CA ASN A 42 13.15 -19.53 -8.92
C ASN A 42 14.51 -20.25 -8.99
N GLN A 43 15.49 -19.69 -9.69
CA GLN A 43 16.81 -20.30 -9.94
C GLN A 43 17.99 -19.38 -9.61
N GLY A 44 17.76 -18.30 -8.85
CA GLY A 44 18.81 -17.38 -8.40
C GLY A 44 19.34 -16.40 -9.45
N SER A 45 18.72 -16.32 -10.65
CA SER A 45 19.11 -15.37 -11.70
C SER A 45 18.84 -13.91 -11.35
N VAL A 46 17.96 -13.65 -10.39
CA VAL A 46 17.68 -12.33 -9.80
C VAL A 46 18.00 -12.42 -8.31
N PRO A 47 19.18 -11.94 -7.87
CA PRO A 47 19.53 -11.93 -6.45
C PRO A 47 18.61 -11.02 -5.63
N GLN A 48 18.37 -11.35 -4.36
CA GLN A 48 17.45 -10.59 -3.49
C GLN A 48 17.86 -9.10 -3.37
N GLN A 49 19.16 -8.83 -3.24
CA GLN A 49 19.71 -7.49 -3.16
C GLN A 49 19.69 -6.69 -4.47
N GLU A 50 19.24 -7.32 -5.56
CA GLU A 50 19.11 -6.72 -6.89
C GLU A 50 17.67 -6.75 -7.41
N MET A 51 16.73 -7.31 -6.64
CA MET A 51 15.31 -7.22 -6.96
C MET A 51 14.88 -5.76 -7.04
N GLU A 52 14.00 -5.44 -7.99
CA GLU A 52 13.42 -4.12 -8.22
C GLU A 52 11.90 -4.22 -8.21
N ALA A 53 11.21 -3.26 -7.60
CA ALA A 53 9.76 -3.15 -7.74
C ALA A 53 9.37 -2.99 -9.23
N ILE A 54 8.35 -3.72 -9.65
CA ILE A 54 7.79 -3.70 -11.02
C ILE A 54 6.30 -3.34 -11.04
N GLN A 55 5.63 -3.38 -9.89
CA GLN A 55 4.32 -2.78 -9.67
C GLN A 55 4.25 -2.26 -8.24
N ILE A 56 3.67 -1.07 -8.07
CA ILE A 56 3.31 -0.52 -6.77
C ILE A 56 1.78 -0.44 -6.72
N GLY A 57 1.18 -1.06 -5.72
CA GLY A 57 -0.23 -0.91 -5.39
C GLY A 57 -0.37 -0.16 -4.07
N ALA A 58 -1.26 0.82 -4.02
CA ALA A 58 -1.47 1.64 -2.85
C ALA A 58 -2.95 1.94 -2.64
N VAL A 59 -3.39 1.85 -1.39
CA VAL A 59 -4.72 2.30 -0.98
C VAL A 59 -4.62 3.19 0.25
N ILE A 60 -5.39 4.28 0.27
CA ILE A 60 -5.65 5.04 1.48
C ILE A 60 -6.90 4.44 2.11
N ALA A 61 -6.80 3.98 3.34
CA ALA A 61 -7.90 3.36 4.05
C ALA A 61 -8.06 3.91 5.47
N THR A 62 -9.29 3.86 5.99
CA THR A 62 -9.53 4.09 7.41
C THR A 62 -8.99 2.92 8.23
N VAL A 63 -8.73 3.12 9.52
CA VAL A 63 -8.39 2.02 10.46
C VAL A 63 -9.43 0.90 10.48
N SER A 64 -10.69 1.20 10.12
CA SER A 64 -11.76 0.20 10.04
C SER A 64 -11.68 -0.68 8.79
N GLY A 65 -10.81 -0.35 7.83
CA GLY A 65 -10.58 -1.07 6.58
C GLY A 65 -11.39 -0.56 5.38
N GLU A 66 -12.05 0.59 5.51
CA GLU A 66 -12.74 1.25 4.39
C GLU A 66 -11.72 1.95 3.48
N VAL A 67 -11.71 1.61 2.19
CA VAL A 67 -10.83 2.22 1.19
C VAL A 67 -11.43 3.53 0.70
N LEU A 68 -10.66 4.62 0.79
CA LEU A 68 -11.04 5.98 0.39
C LEU A 68 -10.39 6.42 -0.92
N GLY A 69 -9.28 5.79 -1.28
CA GLY A 69 -8.54 6.09 -2.50
C GLY A 69 -7.64 4.94 -2.88
N GLU A 70 -7.42 4.81 -4.18
CA GLU A 70 -6.62 3.73 -4.77
C GLU A 70 -5.67 4.30 -5.81
N TRP A 71 -4.50 3.69 -5.91
CA TRP A 71 -3.49 4.05 -6.88
C TRP A 71 -2.62 2.84 -7.22
N SER A 72 -2.26 2.71 -8.48
CA SER A 72 -1.27 1.73 -8.89
C SER A 72 -0.49 2.21 -10.10
N SER A 73 0.75 1.75 -10.21
CA SER A 73 1.61 1.97 -11.37
C SER A 73 2.56 0.79 -11.52
N HIS A 74 2.78 0.37 -12.77
CA HIS A 74 3.96 -0.42 -13.09
C HIS A 74 5.22 0.45 -12.98
N VAL A 75 6.37 -0.20 -12.82
CA VAL A 75 7.69 0.41 -12.73
C VAL A 75 8.61 -0.32 -13.71
N ARG A 76 9.44 0.43 -14.44
CA ARG A 76 10.44 -0.16 -15.33
C ARG A 76 11.72 -0.51 -14.55
N PRO A 77 12.07 -1.80 -14.39
CA PRO A 77 13.32 -2.22 -13.77
C PRO A 77 14.52 -1.90 -14.68
N VAL A 78 15.70 -1.65 -14.10
CA VAL A 78 16.92 -1.30 -14.83
C VAL A 78 18.09 -2.24 -14.60
N ARG A 79 18.10 -3.00 -13.50
CA ARG A 79 19.11 -4.04 -13.22
C ARG A 79 18.78 -5.33 -13.96
N HIS A 80 17.51 -5.75 -13.89
CA HIS A 80 16.98 -6.95 -14.53
C HIS A 80 15.79 -6.61 -15.43
N PRO A 81 16.01 -5.91 -16.57
CA PRO A 81 14.93 -5.34 -17.39
C PRO A 81 14.05 -6.39 -18.08
N VAL A 82 14.56 -7.62 -18.27
CA VAL A 82 13.81 -8.74 -18.86
C VAL A 82 13.26 -9.60 -17.72
N LEU A 83 11.93 -9.62 -17.58
CA LEU A 83 11.25 -10.40 -16.57
C LEU A 83 11.45 -11.90 -16.83
N THR A 84 11.72 -12.65 -15.77
CA THR A 84 11.79 -14.11 -15.87
C THR A 84 10.41 -14.70 -16.11
N THR A 85 10.34 -15.87 -16.76
CA THR A 85 9.08 -16.60 -16.92
C THR A 85 8.39 -16.84 -15.58
N PHE A 86 9.16 -17.19 -14.54
CA PHE A 86 8.64 -17.36 -13.19
C PHE A 86 7.95 -16.09 -12.68
N CYS A 87 8.60 -14.92 -12.82
CA CYS A 87 8.05 -13.64 -12.37
C CYS A 87 6.75 -13.29 -13.10
N THR A 88 6.72 -13.45 -14.42
CA THR A 88 5.50 -13.17 -15.21
C THR A 88 4.35 -14.13 -14.89
N GLN A 89 4.63 -15.39 -14.58
CA GLN A 89 3.61 -16.36 -14.19
C GLN A 89 3.09 -16.13 -12.78
N LEU A 90 3.98 -15.73 -11.86
CA LEU A 90 3.61 -15.45 -10.47
C LEU A 90 2.73 -14.21 -10.37
N THR A 91 3.13 -13.10 -11.01
CA THR A 91 2.52 -11.77 -10.84
C THR A 91 1.48 -11.44 -11.92
N GLY A 92 1.46 -12.18 -13.03
CA GLY A 92 0.69 -11.83 -14.22
C GLY A 92 1.19 -10.60 -14.98
N ILE A 93 2.27 -9.95 -14.52
CA ILE A 93 2.86 -8.78 -15.19
C ILE A 93 3.59 -9.25 -16.44
N ARG A 94 3.20 -8.69 -17.59
CA ARG A 94 3.81 -8.96 -18.89
C ARG A 94 5.01 -8.04 -19.12
N GLN A 95 5.96 -8.49 -19.92
CA GLN A 95 7.12 -7.68 -20.33
C GLN A 95 6.70 -6.31 -20.90
N SER A 96 5.65 -6.28 -21.73
CA SER A 96 5.13 -5.03 -22.30
C SER A 96 4.62 -4.01 -21.27
N HIS A 97 4.21 -4.46 -20.08
CA HIS A 97 3.79 -3.55 -19.01
C HIS A 97 4.99 -2.80 -18.43
N VAL A 98 6.12 -3.48 -18.23
CA VAL A 98 7.34 -2.85 -17.65
C VAL A 98 8.15 -2.10 -18.70
N ASP A 99 8.14 -2.53 -19.97
CA ASP A 99 8.83 -1.83 -21.06
C ASP A 99 8.30 -0.40 -21.26
N THR A 100 6.97 -0.26 -21.15
CA THR A 100 6.25 1.01 -21.33
C THR A 100 6.07 1.80 -20.03
N ALA A 101 6.45 1.22 -18.89
CA ALA A 101 6.37 1.89 -17.60
C ALA A 101 7.44 2.99 -17.44
N ASP A 102 7.16 3.91 -16.52
CA ASP A 102 8.15 4.88 -16.10
C ASP A 102 9.16 4.25 -15.14
N ALA A 103 10.35 4.86 -15.07
CA ALA A 103 11.34 4.53 -14.05
C ALA A 103 10.85 4.90 -12.64
N LEU A 104 11.35 4.18 -11.63
CA LEU A 104 10.98 4.34 -10.22
C LEU A 104 10.93 5.82 -9.75
N PRO A 105 11.90 6.71 -10.02
CA PRO A 105 11.84 8.09 -9.53
C PRO A 105 10.57 8.84 -9.95
N SER A 106 10.12 8.65 -11.19
CA SER A 106 8.89 9.26 -11.71
C SER A 106 7.64 8.65 -11.08
N VAL A 107 7.64 7.34 -10.85
CA VAL A 107 6.54 6.63 -10.22
C VAL A 107 6.37 7.06 -8.76
N ILE A 108 7.45 7.17 -8.00
CA ILE A 108 7.44 7.65 -6.61
C ILE A 108 7.00 9.11 -6.51
N LYS A 109 7.41 9.96 -7.46
CA LYS A 109 6.93 11.34 -7.55
C LYS A 109 5.40 11.39 -7.73
N ARG A 110 4.84 10.57 -8.62
CA ARG A 110 3.38 10.50 -8.82
C ARG A 110 2.63 9.94 -7.62
N LEU A 111 3.19 8.93 -6.94
CA LEU A 111 2.64 8.43 -5.68
C LEU A 111 2.56 9.57 -4.64
N GLY A 112 3.65 10.33 -4.50
CA GLY A 112 3.71 11.49 -3.62
C GLY A 112 2.70 12.59 -3.97
N GLN A 113 2.50 12.85 -5.27
CA GLN A 113 1.48 13.79 -5.75
C GLN A 113 0.05 13.30 -5.48
N TRP A 114 -0.19 12.00 -5.63
CA TRP A 114 -1.51 11.41 -5.41
C TRP A 114 -1.96 11.51 -3.95
N ILE A 115 -1.04 11.34 -2.99
CA ILE A 115 -1.36 11.42 -1.56
C ILE A 115 -1.31 12.83 -0.98
N ASP A 116 -0.89 13.84 -1.73
CA ASP A 116 -0.50 15.16 -1.20
C ASP A 116 -1.62 15.84 -0.41
N ASP A 117 -2.84 15.83 -0.95
CA ASP A 117 -4.03 16.43 -0.32
C ASP A 117 -4.46 15.72 0.98
N THR A 118 -4.11 14.43 1.13
CA THR A 118 -4.44 13.59 2.29
C THR A 118 -3.27 13.38 3.23
N ARG A 119 -2.08 13.89 2.89
CA ARG A 119 -0.82 13.56 3.54
C ARG A 119 -0.83 13.86 5.04
N SER A 120 -1.44 14.98 5.43
CA SER A 120 -1.53 15.40 6.84
C SER A 120 -2.48 14.55 7.69
N THR A 121 -3.31 13.71 7.06
CA THR A 121 -4.25 12.82 7.73
C THR A 121 -3.81 11.35 7.71
N ILE A 122 -2.71 11.02 7.03
CA ILE A 122 -2.13 9.68 7.01
C ILE A 122 -1.18 9.55 8.20
N ASP A 123 -1.54 8.73 9.19
CA ASP A 123 -0.78 8.57 10.43
C ASP A 123 0.42 7.65 10.25
N CYS A 124 0.25 6.60 9.45
CA CYS A 124 1.28 5.65 9.12
C CYS A 124 1.06 5.09 7.72
N TRP A 125 2.10 4.44 7.21
CA TRP A 125 1.94 3.56 6.06
C TRP A 125 2.13 2.11 6.51
N ALA A 126 1.49 1.19 5.83
CA ALA A 126 1.48 -0.21 6.20
C ALA A 126 1.74 -1.08 4.97
N SER A 127 2.20 -2.29 5.22
CA SER A 127 2.12 -3.36 4.23
C SER A 127 1.84 -4.67 4.97
N TRP A 128 1.50 -5.72 4.22
CA TRP A 128 1.22 -6.99 4.88
C TRP A 128 2.48 -7.48 5.61
N GLY A 129 3.63 -7.57 4.94
CA GLY A 129 4.88 -8.05 5.52
C GLY A 129 5.89 -6.94 5.86
N ALA A 130 7.12 -7.33 6.23
CA ALA A 130 8.25 -6.40 6.25
C ALA A 130 8.93 -6.28 4.87
N TYR A 131 8.62 -7.21 3.95
CA TYR A 131 9.27 -7.30 2.65
C TYR A 131 9.18 -5.99 1.88
N ASP A 132 7.97 -5.41 1.77
CA ASP A 132 7.72 -4.19 0.98
C ASP A 132 8.51 -3.00 1.50
N ARG A 133 8.61 -2.87 2.82
CA ARG A 133 9.47 -1.85 3.46
C ARG A 133 10.93 -2.02 3.08
N HIS A 134 11.46 -3.24 3.14
CA HIS A 134 12.86 -3.48 2.80
C HIS A 134 13.12 -3.30 1.29
N GLN A 135 12.23 -3.80 0.44
CA GLN A 135 12.31 -3.70 -1.01
C GLN A 135 12.23 -2.24 -1.46
N LEU A 136 11.25 -1.49 -0.96
CA LEU A 136 11.12 -0.06 -1.25
C LEU A 136 12.37 0.71 -0.80
N GLN A 137 12.89 0.43 0.40
CA GLN A 137 14.11 1.07 0.89
C GLN A 137 15.32 0.76 -0.01
N GLN A 138 15.46 -0.47 -0.48
CA GLN A 138 16.51 -0.89 -1.41
C GLN A 138 16.40 -0.12 -2.74
N ASP A 139 15.21 -0.08 -3.33
CA ASP A 139 14.97 0.58 -4.61
C ASP A 139 15.22 2.09 -4.52
N LEU A 140 14.68 2.74 -3.49
CA LEU A 140 14.91 4.16 -3.24
C LEU A 140 16.39 4.50 -3.04
N THR A 141 17.10 3.66 -2.28
CA THR A 141 18.55 3.84 -2.05
C THR A 141 19.33 3.69 -3.34
N PHE A 142 19.03 2.67 -4.14
CA PHE A 142 19.70 2.43 -5.42
C PHE A 142 19.51 3.59 -6.40
N HIS A 143 18.29 4.13 -6.48
CA HIS A 143 17.97 5.23 -7.39
C HIS A 143 18.30 6.63 -6.83
N GLY A 144 18.76 6.74 -5.58
CA GLY A 144 18.99 8.03 -4.92
C GLY A 144 17.71 8.87 -4.75
N VAL A 145 16.57 8.22 -4.59
CA VAL A 145 15.25 8.87 -4.47
C VAL A 145 14.85 8.93 -3.00
N PRO A 146 14.55 10.12 -2.44
CA PRO A 146 14.04 10.19 -1.08
C PRO A 146 12.63 9.58 -1.00
N TRP A 147 12.33 8.91 0.12
CA TRP A 147 10.98 8.40 0.32
C TRP A 147 9.99 9.55 0.41
N CYS A 148 8.87 9.43 -0.31
CA CYS A 148 7.89 10.51 -0.43
C CYS A 148 7.18 10.81 0.90
N LEU A 149 7.21 9.91 1.89
CA LEU A 149 6.57 10.05 3.19
C LEU A 149 7.50 9.69 4.37
N PRO A 150 7.89 10.61 5.26
CA PRO A 150 8.64 10.27 6.47
C PRO A 150 7.73 9.68 7.56
N LEU A 151 6.96 8.65 7.23
CA LEU A 151 6.00 7.99 8.14
C LEU A 151 6.53 6.65 8.65
N THR A 152 6.12 6.29 9.87
CA THR A 152 6.39 4.97 10.45
C THR A 152 5.69 3.89 9.62
N HIS A 153 6.35 2.74 9.47
CA HIS A 153 5.76 1.57 8.81
C HIS A 153 5.09 0.65 9.83
N LEU A 154 3.89 0.20 9.51
CA LEU A 154 3.19 -0.86 10.22
C LEU A 154 3.34 -2.20 9.50
N ASN A 155 3.97 -3.18 10.16
CA ASN A 155 3.99 -4.57 9.71
C ASN A 155 2.71 -5.29 10.17
N MET A 156 1.70 -5.30 9.30
CA MET A 156 0.36 -5.81 9.65
C MET A 156 0.38 -7.30 9.99
N LYS A 157 1.18 -8.11 9.28
CA LYS A 157 1.33 -9.56 9.51
C LYS A 157 1.88 -9.87 10.90
N ALA A 158 2.83 -9.08 11.40
CA ALA A 158 3.37 -9.26 12.74
C ALA A 158 2.31 -8.94 13.82
N VAL A 159 1.59 -7.84 13.64
CA VAL A 159 0.58 -7.40 14.61
C VAL A 159 -0.65 -8.31 14.61
N PHE A 160 -1.11 -8.72 13.43
CA PHE A 160 -2.18 -9.70 13.27
C PHE A 160 -1.84 -11.02 13.95
N ALA A 161 -0.65 -11.58 13.70
CA ALA A 161 -0.22 -12.82 14.34
C ALA A 161 -0.19 -12.73 15.87
N LYS A 162 0.23 -11.57 16.41
CA LYS A 162 0.21 -11.31 17.85
C LYS A 162 -1.22 -11.26 18.39
N LYS A 163 -2.13 -10.54 17.72
CA LYS A 163 -3.55 -10.41 18.12
C LYS A 163 -4.25 -11.76 18.17
N PHE A 164 -4.04 -12.60 17.15
CA PHE A 164 -4.65 -13.93 17.04
C PHE A 164 -3.85 -15.05 17.73
N LYS A 165 -2.78 -14.72 18.46
CA LYS A 165 -1.91 -15.69 19.17
C LYS A 165 -1.41 -16.82 18.27
N LEU A 166 -1.09 -16.50 17.03
CA LEU A 166 -0.66 -17.48 16.03
C LEU A 166 0.81 -17.86 16.24
N LYS A 167 1.10 -19.17 16.15
CA LYS A 167 2.48 -19.69 16.24
C LYS A 167 3.38 -19.22 15.08
N LYS A 168 2.79 -19.01 13.90
CA LYS A 168 3.47 -18.56 12.69
C LYS A 168 2.73 -17.36 12.11
N ARG A 169 3.48 -16.47 11.47
CA ARG A 169 2.93 -15.31 10.76
C ARG A 169 2.27 -15.77 9.44
N PRO A 170 0.95 -15.62 9.27
CA PRO A 170 0.23 -16.17 8.11
C PRO A 170 0.54 -15.42 6.80
N ALA A 171 0.33 -16.07 5.65
CA ALA A 171 0.20 -15.37 4.37
C ALA A 171 -1.09 -14.52 4.36
N LEU A 172 -1.19 -13.56 3.45
CA LEU A 172 -2.32 -12.63 3.39
C LEU A 172 -3.65 -13.38 3.21
N SER A 173 -3.71 -14.28 2.22
CA SER A 173 -4.86 -15.15 1.98
C SER A 173 -5.24 -15.97 3.21
N THR A 174 -4.26 -16.58 3.89
CA THR A 174 -4.50 -17.33 5.13
C THR A 174 -5.09 -16.45 6.23
N ALA A 175 -4.60 -15.21 6.38
CA ALA A 175 -5.13 -14.29 7.38
C ALA A 175 -6.57 -13.87 7.10
N LEU A 176 -6.92 -13.64 5.83
CA LEU A 176 -8.31 -13.41 5.41
C LEU A 176 -9.19 -14.62 5.76
N SER A 177 -8.77 -15.83 5.40
CA SER A 177 -9.54 -17.04 5.68
C SER A 177 -9.76 -17.28 7.18
N LEU A 178 -8.77 -16.95 8.04
CA LEU A 178 -8.90 -17.07 9.49
C LEU A 178 -10.01 -16.20 10.09
N ILE A 179 -10.42 -15.13 9.41
CA ILE A 179 -11.52 -14.25 9.82
C ILE A 179 -12.77 -14.43 8.96
N GLY A 180 -12.84 -15.50 8.16
CA GLY A 180 -13.97 -15.80 7.30
C GLY A 180 -14.09 -14.91 6.06
N LEU A 181 -13.00 -14.28 5.63
CA LEU A 181 -12.94 -13.52 4.39
C LEU A 181 -12.25 -14.32 3.27
N GLU A 182 -12.76 -14.18 2.06
CA GLU A 182 -12.09 -14.64 0.85
C GLU A 182 -11.20 -13.54 0.26
N PHE A 183 -10.14 -13.95 -0.43
CA PHE A 183 -9.32 -13.03 -1.22
C PHE A 183 -10.15 -12.49 -2.38
N SER A 184 -10.14 -11.17 -2.59
CA SER A 184 -10.83 -10.52 -3.71
C SER A 184 -9.82 -10.06 -4.76
N GLY A 185 -10.10 -10.33 -6.03
CA GLY A 185 -9.19 -9.99 -7.13
C GLY A 185 -8.15 -11.07 -7.40
N THR A 186 -7.01 -10.67 -7.95
CA THR A 186 -5.95 -11.59 -8.39
C THR A 186 -4.80 -11.58 -7.37
N PRO A 187 -4.46 -12.72 -6.75
CA PRO A 187 -3.26 -12.81 -5.91
C PRO A 187 -2.00 -12.45 -6.71
N HIS A 188 -1.04 -11.76 -6.08
CA HIS A 188 0.17 -11.23 -6.71
C HIS A 188 -0.10 -10.12 -7.73
N ASN A 189 -1.17 -9.37 -7.49
CA ASN A 189 -1.41 -8.07 -8.09
C ASN A 189 -1.36 -7.03 -6.98
N ALA A 190 -0.36 -6.15 -7.02
CA ALA A 190 -0.08 -5.26 -5.90
C ALA A 190 -1.29 -4.44 -5.44
N LEU A 191 -2.20 -4.01 -6.34
CA LEU A 191 -3.37 -3.24 -5.92
C LEU A 191 -4.40 -4.13 -5.22
N ASP A 192 -4.66 -5.32 -5.73
CA ASP A 192 -5.59 -6.27 -5.10
C ASP A 192 -5.04 -6.75 -3.75
N ASP A 193 -3.73 -7.00 -3.65
CA ASP A 193 -3.07 -7.33 -2.38
C ASP A 193 -3.16 -6.18 -1.37
N ALA A 194 -2.94 -4.93 -1.79
CA ALA A 194 -3.11 -3.75 -0.93
C ALA A 194 -4.57 -3.59 -0.44
N ARG A 195 -5.57 -3.79 -1.31
CA ARG A 195 -7.00 -3.78 -0.93
C ARG A 195 -7.32 -4.86 0.10
N ASN A 196 -6.81 -6.07 -0.12
CA ASN A 196 -7.04 -7.18 0.80
C ASN A 196 -6.32 -6.98 2.14
N ALA A 197 -5.11 -6.42 2.13
CA ALA A 197 -4.42 -6.03 3.35
C ALA A 197 -5.21 -4.94 4.10
N ALA A 198 -5.76 -3.93 3.42
CA ALA A 198 -6.57 -2.89 4.05
C ALA A 198 -7.78 -3.44 4.81
N ARG A 199 -8.44 -4.49 4.30
CA ARG A 199 -9.54 -5.19 5.00
C ARG A 199 -9.11 -5.79 6.35
N LEU A 200 -7.82 -6.01 6.56
CA LEU A 200 -7.25 -6.52 7.80
C LEU A 200 -6.84 -5.43 8.80
N LEU A 201 -6.93 -4.13 8.45
CA LEU A 201 -6.50 -3.02 9.32
C LEU A 201 -7.18 -3.01 10.69
N ARG A 202 -8.50 -3.26 10.75
CA ARG A 202 -9.27 -3.35 12.02
C ARG A 202 -8.75 -4.44 12.98
N TYR A 203 -7.91 -5.35 12.48
CA TYR A 203 -7.28 -6.40 13.27
C TYR A 203 -5.84 -6.10 13.66
N THR A 204 -5.36 -4.88 13.41
CA THR A 204 -4.01 -4.45 13.79
C THR A 204 -3.98 -3.59 15.05
N GLY A 205 -5.12 -3.16 15.60
CA GLY A 205 -5.17 -2.49 16.91
C GLY A 205 -4.48 -1.12 16.94
N ILE A 206 -4.33 -0.52 15.77
CA ILE A 206 -4.13 0.92 15.58
C ILE A 206 -5.48 1.62 15.55
#